data_AF-Q82IY7-F1
#
_entry.id   AF-Q82IY7-F1
#
_cell.length_a   1.000
_cell.length_b   1.000
_cell.length_c   1.000
_cell.angle_alpha   90.00
_cell.angle_beta   90.00
_cell.angle_gamma   90.00
#
_symmetry.space_group_name_H-M   'P 1'
#
loop_
_entity.id
_entity.type
_entity.pdbx_description
1 polymer ?
#
loop_
_entity_poly.entity_id
_entity_poly.type
_entity_poly.pdbx_seq_one_letter_code
_entity_poly.pdbx_strand_id
1 'polypeptide(L)'
;MSRAMDITRIPGSAIGAVVAGADFSGTIDDTQVEEIWQALDQHLVLVFRGHKDPSNDDLLMFARRFGHVPKTGLTTGASPDHNEILLISNILDENGQKIGVGNAEWMDWHTDYSFRPRVSRIGFLAAVELPPSGGGQTLFTDMYTAYESLPDDLRQRLHSYRARHSLRSGYEDVIEEEYQGEVSIEGPTAKPFVAPEDGTATVHQLIARNPRTGRRAVYANPLNTKRILELDVTSSKEVLQQLFAKPGEPELTYAHEWLPGDIVMWDQLGTVHAKRAFDPTERRLLRKVVTIFDDPAEPWHPEDAA
;
A
#
# COMPACT_ATOMS: atom_id res chain seq x y z
N MET A 1 -34.00 0.32 -5.76
CA MET A 1 -33.05 -0.19 -6.76
C MET A 1 -31.84 0.71 -6.68
N SER A 2 -30.72 0.23 -6.15
CA SER A 2 -29.45 0.95 -6.20
C SER A 2 -29.08 1.17 -7.68
N ARG A 3 -28.56 2.35 -8.00
CA ARG A 3 -28.05 2.64 -9.33
C ARG A 3 -26.74 1.86 -9.47
N ALA A 4 -26.66 0.95 -10.44
CA ALA A 4 -25.43 0.22 -10.73
C ALA A 4 -24.29 1.21 -11.00
N MET A 5 -23.12 0.95 -10.41
CA MET A 5 -21.90 1.71 -10.72
C MET A 5 -21.40 1.33 -12.10
N ASP A 6 -20.87 2.30 -12.85
CA ASP A 6 -20.21 2.05 -14.12
C ASP A 6 -18.71 1.90 -13.87
N ILE A 7 -18.19 0.69 -14.10
CA ILE A 7 -16.81 0.31 -13.84
C ILE A 7 -16.17 -0.03 -15.18
N THR A 8 -15.26 0.84 -15.63
CA THR A 8 -14.62 0.72 -16.93
C THR A 8 -13.10 0.63 -16.76
N ARG A 9 -12.50 -0.44 -17.28
CA ARG A 9 -11.03 -0.61 -17.30
C ARG A 9 -10.36 0.59 -17.95
N ILE A 10 -9.23 1.04 -17.38
CA ILE A 10 -8.43 2.11 -17.96
C ILE A 10 -7.77 1.61 -19.26
N PRO A 11 -8.07 2.22 -20.42
CA PRO A 11 -7.54 1.76 -21.70
C PRO A 11 -6.01 1.74 -21.73
N GLY A 12 -5.43 0.65 -22.23
CA GLY A 12 -3.98 0.51 -22.38
C GLY A 12 -3.21 0.29 -21.08
N SER A 13 -3.87 0.24 -19.91
CA SER A 13 -3.20 -0.01 -18.64
C SER A 13 -3.26 -1.48 -18.22
N ALA A 14 -2.17 -1.95 -17.60
CA ALA A 14 -2.05 -3.30 -17.05
C ALA A 14 -3.09 -3.55 -15.94
N ILE A 15 -3.26 -2.55 -15.08
CA ILE A 15 -4.18 -2.51 -13.95
C ILE A 15 -4.97 -1.20 -13.97
N GLY A 16 -6.02 -1.09 -13.16
CA GLY A 16 -6.80 0.12 -13.05
C GLY A 16 -8.17 0.07 -13.75
N ALA A 17 -9.18 0.55 -13.04
CA ALA A 17 -10.49 0.88 -13.60
C ALA A 17 -10.99 2.23 -13.07
N VAL A 18 -11.79 2.92 -13.87
CA VAL A 18 -12.53 4.11 -13.44
C VAL A 18 -13.91 3.66 -12.95
N VAL A 19 -14.30 4.12 -11.77
CA VAL A 19 -15.62 3.91 -11.19
C VAL A 19 -16.39 5.23 -11.23
N ALA A 20 -17.48 5.24 -11.99
CA ALA A 20 -18.39 6.38 -12.07
C ALA A 20 -19.68 6.11 -11.29
N GLY A 21 -20.18 7.15 -10.61
CA GLY A 21 -21.45 7.11 -9.89
C GLY A 21 -21.39 6.53 -8.47
N ALA A 22 -20.20 6.40 -7.88
CA ALA A 22 -20.06 6.00 -6.49
C ALA A 22 -20.58 7.08 -5.51
N ASP A 23 -21.19 6.63 -4.41
CA ASP A 23 -21.64 7.47 -3.31
C ASP A 23 -20.75 7.23 -2.07
N PHE A 24 -20.18 8.29 -1.51
CA PHE A 24 -19.32 8.23 -0.34
C PHE A 24 -20.07 8.54 0.97
N SER A 25 -21.35 8.91 0.93
CA SER A 25 -22.15 9.34 2.10
C SER A 25 -22.56 8.22 3.06
N GLY A 26 -21.91 7.05 2.98
CA GLY A 26 -22.17 5.88 3.84
C GLY A 26 -23.44 5.10 3.52
N THR A 27 -24.18 5.50 2.49
CA THR A 27 -25.46 4.93 2.06
C THR A 27 -25.32 3.73 1.13
N ILE A 28 -24.11 3.39 0.69
CA ILE A 28 -23.89 2.26 -0.21
C ILE A 28 -24.31 0.95 0.47
N ASP A 29 -25.09 0.13 -0.21
CA ASP A 29 -25.51 -1.17 0.33
C ASP A 29 -24.40 -2.23 0.21
N ASP A 30 -24.62 -3.41 0.78
CA ASP A 30 -23.62 -4.50 0.73
C ASP A 30 -23.41 -5.03 -0.70
N THR A 31 -24.41 -4.91 -1.58
CA THR A 31 -24.29 -5.28 -2.99
C THR A 31 -23.30 -4.36 -3.69
N GLN A 32 -23.43 -3.05 -3.50
CA GLN A 32 -22.51 -2.05 -4.03
C GLN A 32 -21.08 -2.20 -3.48
N VAL A 33 -20.94 -2.55 -2.19
CA VAL A 33 -19.61 -2.83 -1.61
C VAL A 33 -18.97 -4.05 -2.25
N GLU A 34 -19.72 -5.13 -2.48
CA GLU A 34 -19.19 -6.32 -3.14
C GLU A 34 -18.87 -6.06 -4.63
N GLU A 35 -19.65 -5.24 -5.34
CA GLU A 35 -19.31 -4.78 -6.70
C GLU A 35 -17.96 -4.04 -6.73
N ILE A 36 -17.69 -3.16 -5.76
CA ILE A 36 -16.40 -2.46 -5.63
C ILE A 36 -15.28 -3.44 -5.30
N TRP A 37 -15.51 -4.39 -4.39
CA TRP A 37 -14.53 -5.42 -4.06
C TRP A 37 -14.15 -6.26 -5.28
N GLN A 38 -15.14 -6.75 -6.05
CA GLN A 38 -14.88 -7.55 -7.26
C GLN A 38 -14.10 -6.75 -8.30
N ALA A 39 -14.44 -5.48 -8.48
CA ALA A 39 -13.70 -4.60 -9.37
C ALA A 39 -12.25 -4.39 -8.89
N LEU A 40 -12.03 -4.22 -7.58
CA LEU A 40 -10.70 -4.09 -7.02
C LEU A 40 -9.89 -5.38 -7.14
N ASP A 41 -10.51 -6.53 -6.86
CA ASP A 41 -9.89 -7.85 -6.99
C ASP A 41 -9.44 -8.10 -8.45
N GLN A 42 -10.20 -7.60 -9.42
CA GLN A 42 -9.90 -7.71 -10.86
C GLN A 42 -8.87 -6.68 -11.36
N HIS A 43 -8.95 -5.44 -10.88
CA HIS A 43 -8.22 -4.31 -11.47
C HIS A 43 -7.14 -3.73 -10.56
N LEU A 44 -7.03 -4.15 -9.31
CA LEU A 44 -6.09 -3.74 -8.24
C LEU A 44 -6.10 -2.26 -7.84
N VAL A 45 -6.51 -1.36 -8.73
CA VAL A 45 -6.62 0.08 -8.53
C VAL A 45 -7.96 0.54 -9.09
N LEU A 46 -8.71 1.30 -8.31
CA LEU A 46 -9.96 1.92 -8.71
C LEU A 46 -9.83 3.44 -8.57
N VAL A 47 -10.23 4.16 -9.62
CA VAL A 47 -10.27 5.63 -9.64
C VAL A 47 -11.72 6.06 -9.66
N PHE A 48 -12.21 6.59 -8.54
CA PHE A 48 -13.55 7.13 -8.43
C PHE A 48 -13.58 8.54 -9.00
N ARG A 49 -14.52 8.79 -9.93
CA ARG A 49 -14.67 10.09 -10.62
C ARG A 49 -16.11 10.54 -10.69
N GLY A 50 -16.31 11.86 -10.74
CA GLY A 50 -17.63 12.47 -10.93
C GLY A 50 -18.54 12.40 -9.69
N HIS A 51 -17.97 12.21 -8.51
CA HIS A 51 -18.67 12.29 -7.24
C HIS A 51 -18.46 13.68 -6.60
N LYS A 52 -19.29 14.02 -5.61
CA LYS A 52 -19.05 15.17 -4.75
C LYS A 52 -17.83 14.89 -3.87
N ASP A 53 -17.02 15.91 -3.57
CA ASP A 53 -15.93 15.77 -2.60
C ASP A 53 -16.49 15.36 -1.23
N PRO A 54 -16.11 14.19 -0.68
CA PRO A 54 -16.65 13.71 0.59
C PRO A 54 -16.07 14.51 1.76
N SER A 55 -16.88 14.67 2.82
CA SER A 55 -16.34 15.09 4.12
C SER A 55 -15.36 14.04 4.66
N ASN A 56 -14.58 14.40 5.68
CA ASN A 56 -13.70 13.43 6.34
C ASN A 56 -14.49 12.27 6.96
N ASP A 57 -15.68 12.54 7.52
CA ASP A 57 -16.54 11.50 8.08
C ASP A 57 -17.07 10.56 7.01
N ASP A 58 -17.51 11.10 5.86
CA ASP A 58 -17.95 10.30 4.70
C ASP A 58 -16.81 9.42 4.16
N LEU A 59 -15.62 9.99 3.99
CA LEU A 59 -14.45 9.26 3.51
C LEU A 59 -14.08 8.11 4.45
N LEU A 60 -14.08 8.35 5.77
CA LEU A 60 -13.79 7.32 6.77
C LEU A 60 -14.90 6.27 6.86
N MET A 61 -16.16 6.67 6.75
CA MET A 61 -17.31 5.77 6.72
C MET A 61 -17.26 4.84 5.50
N PHE A 62 -16.91 5.37 4.33
CA PHE A 62 -16.66 4.58 3.13
C PHE A 62 -15.48 3.61 3.32
N ALA A 63 -14.31 4.11 3.78
CA ALA A 63 -13.11 3.29 3.97
C ALA A 63 -13.34 2.12 4.95
N ARG A 64 -14.13 2.34 6.01
CA ARG A 64 -14.48 1.30 7.01
C ARG A 64 -15.29 0.13 6.42
N ARG A 65 -15.91 0.28 5.25
CA ARG A 65 -16.55 -0.84 4.53
C ARG A 65 -15.53 -1.81 3.93
N PHE A 66 -14.27 -1.41 3.84
CA PHE A 66 -13.17 -2.18 3.21
C PHE A 66 -12.07 -2.60 4.22
N GLY A 67 -12.36 -2.51 5.52
CA GLY A 67 -11.49 -2.98 6.60
C GLY A 67 -11.39 -2.00 7.77
N HIS A 68 -10.70 -2.43 8.83
CA HIS A 68 -10.46 -1.57 9.98
C HIS A 68 -9.53 -0.40 9.63
N VAL A 69 -9.94 0.82 9.99
CA VAL A 69 -9.12 2.03 9.81
C VAL A 69 -8.44 2.38 11.13
N PRO A 70 -7.14 2.11 11.31
CA PRO A 70 -6.41 2.52 12.49
C PRO A 70 -6.14 4.03 12.45
N LYS A 71 -5.81 4.59 13.61
CA LYS A 71 -5.15 5.91 13.67
C LYS A 71 -3.82 5.82 12.93
N THR A 72 -3.40 6.91 12.29
CA THR A 72 -2.13 6.96 11.52
C THR A 72 -0.88 6.67 12.36
N GLY A 73 -0.97 6.79 13.70
CA GLY A 73 0.13 6.59 14.63
C GLY A 73 1.19 7.70 14.58
N LEU A 74 0.98 8.74 13.76
CA LEU A 74 1.82 9.92 13.68
C LEU A 74 1.16 11.06 14.46
N THR A 75 1.91 11.68 15.38
CA THR A 75 1.44 12.89 16.08
C THR A 75 1.46 14.12 15.17
N THR A 76 2.27 14.09 14.11
CA THR A 76 2.42 15.17 13.13
C THR A 76 1.90 14.75 11.76
N GLY A 77 1.10 15.61 11.13
CA GLY A 77 0.60 15.43 9.76
C GLY A 77 -0.74 14.72 9.63
N ALA A 78 -1.29 14.21 10.74
CA ALA A 78 -2.68 13.79 10.80
C ALA A 78 -3.61 15.00 10.59
N SER A 79 -4.80 14.76 10.03
CA SER A 79 -5.85 15.79 9.96
C SER A 79 -6.22 16.24 11.38
N PRO A 80 -6.36 17.55 11.65
CA PRO A 80 -6.55 18.07 13.01
C PRO A 80 -7.69 17.41 13.80
N ASP A 81 -8.78 17.04 13.13
CA ASP A 81 -9.99 16.49 13.76
C ASP A 81 -10.20 14.98 13.49
N HIS A 82 -9.35 14.37 12.65
CA HIS A 82 -9.47 12.99 12.18
C HIS A 82 -8.11 12.32 12.09
N ASN A 83 -7.62 11.75 13.20
CA ASN A 83 -6.28 11.18 13.29
C ASN A 83 -6.07 9.91 12.44
N GLU A 84 -7.16 9.35 11.90
CA GLU A 84 -7.20 8.28 10.91
C GLU A 84 -6.81 8.75 9.49
N ILE A 85 -6.88 10.06 9.23
CA ILE A 85 -6.55 10.66 7.94
C ILE A 85 -5.15 11.28 8.02
N LEU A 86 -4.24 10.82 7.17
CA LEU A 86 -2.92 11.42 6.99
C LEU A 86 -2.98 12.42 5.84
N LEU A 87 -2.54 13.66 6.08
CA LEU A 87 -2.41 14.65 5.01
C LEU A 87 -1.08 14.43 4.27
N ILE A 88 -1.15 14.17 2.97
CA ILE A 88 0.05 14.03 2.11
C ILE A 88 0.23 15.34 1.35
N SER A 89 1.23 16.13 1.76
CA SER A 89 1.39 17.49 1.28
C SER A 89 2.81 18.04 1.39
N ASN A 90 3.13 18.97 0.50
CA ASN A 90 4.33 19.81 0.55
C ASN A 90 4.05 21.23 1.08
N ILE A 91 2.86 21.50 1.60
CA ILE A 91 2.43 22.83 2.01
C ILE A 91 3.01 23.20 3.38
N LEU A 92 3.46 24.45 3.51
CA LEU A 92 3.74 25.08 4.79
C LEU A 92 2.58 26.01 5.16
N ASP A 93 2.23 26.06 6.45
CA ASP A 93 1.29 27.04 6.99
C ASP A 93 1.93 28.44 7.12
N GLU A 94 1.18 29.39 7.64
CA GLU A 94 1.64 30.78 7.86
C GLU A 94 2.84 30.91 8.81
N ASN A 95 3.08 29.90 9.66
CA ASN A 95 4.20 29.84 10.60
C ASN A 95 5.40 29.07 10.03
N GLY A 96 5.34 28.63 8.77
CA GLY A 96 6.37 27.81 8.14
C GLY A 96 6.36 26.35 8.61
N GLN A 97 5.33 25.91 9.35
CA GLN A 97 5.18 24.53 9.77
C GLN A 97 4.54 23.72 8.66
N LYS A 98 5.03 22.50 8.48
CA LYS A 98 4.53 21.61 7.43
C LYS A 98 3.13 21.10 7.76
N ILE A 99 2.21 21.31 6.83
CA ILE A 99 0.89 20.67 6.85
C ILE A 99 1.07 19.26 6.27
N GLY A 100 0.81 18.22 7.07
CA GLY A 100 0.94 16.84 6.60
C GLY A 100 2.38 16.32 6.50
N VAL A 101 2.56 15.26 5.71
CA VAL A 101 3.85 14.60 5.43
C VAL A 101 4.10 14.48 3.92
N GLY A 102 5.32 14.15 3.53
CA GLY A 102 5.72 14.04 2.12
C GLY A 102 6.30 15.33 1.55
N ASN A 103 6.86 15.29 0.35
CA ASN A 103 7.48 16.45 -0.29
C ASN A 103 7.20 16.42 -1.81
N ALA A 104 7.85 17.28 -2.59
CA ALA A 104 7.68 17.30 -4.04
C ALA A 104 8.65 16.36 -4.80
N GLU A 105 9.57 15.71 -4.10
CA GLU A 105 10.59 14.84 -4.70
C GLU A 105 10.03 13.46 -5.05
N TRP A 106 10.80 12.64 -5.77
CA TRP A 106 10.48 11.24 -5.98
C TRP A 106 10.30 10.50 -4.64
N MET A 107 9.22 9.73 -4.51
CA MET A 107 9.07 8.75 -3.43
C MET A 107 9.11 7.36 -4.04
N ASP A 108 10.07 6.56 -3.59
CA ASP A 108 10.36 5.26 -4.17
C ASP A 108 9.27 4.22 -3.91
N TRP A 109 9.35 3.11 -4.62
CA TRP A 109 8.38 2.03 -4.57
C TRP A 109 8.22 1.45 -3.16
N HIS A 110 6.98 1.40 -2.69
CA HIS A 110 6.62 0.88 -1.38
C HIS A 110 5.19 0.36 -1.34
N THR A 111 4.90 -0.45 -0.32
CA THR A 111 3.54 -0.66 0.17
C THR A 111 3.47 -0.14 1.61
N ASP A 112 2.34 0.45 1.96
CA ASP A 112 2.17 1.06 3.27
C ASP A 112 2.25 0.04 4.39
N TYR A 113 2.74 0.49 5.55
CA TYR A 113 2.77 -0.31 6.78
C TYR A 113 3.42 -1.70 6.66
N SER A 114 4.27 -1.92 5.65
CA SER A 114 5.07 -3.15 5.53
C SER A 114 6.04 -3.37 6.71
N PHE A 115 6.35 -2.32 7.48
CA PHE A 115 7.16 -2.35 8.69
C PHE A 115 6.33 -2.51 9.98
N ARG A 116 5.03 -2.83 9.87
CA ARG A 116 4.11 -3.01 11.02
C ARG A 116 3.65 -4.47 11.11
N PRO A 117 3.41 -5.02 12.32
CA PRO A 117 2.90 -6.38 12.48
C PRO A 117 1.55 -6.65 11.80
N ARG A 118 0.64 -5.65 11.79
CA ARG A 118 -0.59 -5.68 10.98
C ARG A 118 -0.37 -4.84 9.73
N VAL A 119 -0.27 -5.50 8.60
CA VAL A 119 -0.07 -4.84 7.31
C VAL A 119 -1.35 -4.20 6.79
N SER A 120 -1.19 -3.23 5.89
CA SER A 120 -2.32 -2.58 5.23
C SER A 120 -3.05 -3.53 4.27
N ARG A 121 -4.36 -3.34 4.18
CA ARG A 121 -5.26 -4.06 3.28
C ARG A 121 -5.61 -3.21 2.06
N ILE A 122 -6.26 -2.06 2.28
CA ILE A 122 -6.65 -1.12 1.22
C ILE A 122 -6.06 0.26 1.49
N GLY A 123 -5.53 0.90 0.46
CA GLY A 123 -5.14 2.31 0.49
C GLY A 123 -6.18 3.19 -0.19
N PHE A 124 -6.37 4.39 0.33
CA PHE A 124 -7.19 5.45 -0.26
C PHE A 124 -6.40 6.76 -0.32
N LEU A 125 -6.51 7.47 -1.44
CA LEU A 125 -5.99 8.83 -1.62
C LEU A 125 -7.07 9.69 -2.27
N ALA A 126 -7.50 10.74 -1.59
CA ALA A 126 -8.46 11.72 -2.11
C ALA A 126 -7.76 13.04 -2.44
N ALA A 127 -7.92 13.52 -3.67
CA ALA A 127 -7.34 14.78 -4.14
C ALA A 127 -8.04 16.00 -3.53
N VAL A 128 -7.25 16.91 -2.96
CA VAL A 128 -7.73 18.20 -2.43
C VAL A 128 -7.11 19.37 -3.21
N GLU A 129 -5.78 19.41 -3.28
CA GLU A 129 -5.02 20.37 -4.11
C GLU A 129 -4.03 19.61 -5.00
N LEU A 130 -3.90 20.02 -6.26
CA LEU A 130 -3.00 19.41 -7.23
C LEU A 130 -2.12 20.48 -7.90
N PRO A 131 -0.86 20.15 -8.25
CA PRO A 131 0.02 21.07 -8.97
C PRO A 131 -0.58 21.46 -10.34
N PRO A 132 -0.82 22.76 -10.63
CA PRO A 132 -1.42 23.19 -11.90
C PRO A 132 -0.61 22.80 -13.14
N SER A 133 0.71 22.71 -13.03
CA SER A 133 1.59 22.27 -14.13
C SER A 133 1.57 20.76 -14.38
N GLY A 134 0.92 19.98 -13.50
CA GLY A 134 0.93 18.53 -13.49
C GLY A 134 2.10 17.93 -12.70
N GLY A 135 2.41 16.66 -12.98
CA GLY A 135 3.37 15.89 -12.17
C GLY A 135 2.73 15.25 -10.95
N GLY A 136 3.54 14.67 -10.06
CA GLY A 136 3.03 14.08 -8.82
C GLY A 136 2.12 12.87 -9.04
N GLN A 137 2.20 12.25 -10.23
CA GLN A 137 1.48 11.02 -10.54
C GLN A 137 1.83 9.95 -9.52
N THR A 138 0.82 9.17 -9.14
CA THR A 138 1.03 7.97 -8.33
C THR A 138 1.14 6.79 -9.28
N LEU A 139 2.25 6.07 -9.21
CA LEU A 139 2.48 4.85 -9.98
C LEU A 139 2.08 3.65 -9.12
N PHE A 140 1.50 2.63 -9.74
CA PHE A 140 1.12 1.36 -9.10
C PHE A 140 1.61 0.21 -9.97
N THR A 141 2.25 -0.80 -9.38
CA THR A 141 2.69 -2.02 -10.09
C THR A 141 1.95 -3.24 -9.55
N ASP A 142 1.47 -4.10 -10.45
CA ASP A 142 0.91 -5.42 -10.15
C ASP A 142 1.99 -6.42 -9.69
N MET A 143 2.04 -6.67 -8.37
CA MET A 143 2.97 -7.62 -7.77
C MET A 143 2.50 -9.07 -7.83
N TYR A 144 1.21 -9.32 -8.13
CA TYR A 144 0.73 -10.66 -8.39
C TYR A 144 1.24 -11.16 -9.74
N THR A 145 1.04 -10.35 -10.79
CA THR A 145 1.54 -10.68 -12.13
C THR A 145 3.07 -10.68 -12.16
N ALA A 146 3.73 -9.79 -11.41
CA ALA A 146 5.18 -9.84 -11.22
C ALA A 146 5.63 -11.19 -10.63
N TYR A 147 4.99 -11.65 -9.55
CA TYR A 147 5.26 -12.96 -8.95
C TYR A 147 5.00 -14.10 -9.94
N GLU A 148 3.89 -14.05 -10.68
CA GLU A 148 3.51 -15.07 -11.66
C GLU A 148 4.54 -15.19 -12.81
N SER A 149 5.24 -14.11 -13.14
CA SER A 149 6.28 -14.06 -14.18
C SER A 149 7.64 -14.62 -13.78
N LEU A 150 7.87 -14.88 -12.48
CA LEU A 150 9.15 -15.40 -12.00
C LEU A 150 9.35 -16.88 -12.39
N PRO A 151 10.61 -17.32 -12.62
CA PRO A 151 10.91 -18.74 -12.81
C PRO A 151 10.39 -19.62 -11.67
N ASP A 152 9.90 -20.82 -11.99
CA ASP A 152 9.26 -21.74 -11.04
C ASP A 152 10.16 -22.09 -9.85
N ASP A 153 11.45 -22.34 -10.11
CA ASP A 153 12.45 -22.66 -9.08
C ASP A 153 12.65 -21.48 -8.12
N LEU A 154 12.68 -20.25 -8.63
CA LEU A 154 12.74 -19.06 -7.80
C LEU A 154 11.47 -18.93 -6.97
N ARG A 155 10.28 -19.00 -7.58
CA ARG A 155 9.00 -18.92 -6.87
C ARG A 155 8.93 -19.90 -5.71
N GLN A 156 9.30 -21.16 -5.94
CA GLN A 156 9.30 -22.21 -4.92
C GLN A 156 10.20 -21.87 -3.73
N ARG A 157 11.41 -21.32 -3.99
CA ARG A 157 12.33 -20.90 -2.92
C ARG A 157 11.78 -19.75 -2.08
N LEU A 158 11.14 -18.75 -2.70
CA LEU A 158 10.65 -17.55 -2.02
C LEU A 158 9.62 -17.87 -0.92
N HIS A 159 8.86 -18.97 -1.03
CA HIS A 159 7.89 -19.40 -0.01
C HIS A 159 8.53 -19.74 1.35
N SER A 160 9.82 -20.10 1.35
CA SER A 160 10.56 -20.41 2.58
C SER A 160 11.23 -19.19 3.21
N TYR A 161 11.13 -18.03 2.56
CA TYR A 161 11.88 -16.83 2.95
C TYR A 161 11.00 -15.84 3.71
N ARG A 162 11.62 -15.18 4.68
CA ARG A 162 11.07 -14.06 5.43
C ARG A 162 11.88 -12.80 5.15
N ALA A 163 11.21 -11.67 5.08
CA ALA A 163 11.81 -10.37 4.84
C ALA A 163 11.64 -9.45 6.05
N ARG A 164 12.74 -8.78 6.44
CA ARG A 164 12.72 -7.69 7.40
C ARG A 164 12.42 -6.39 6.68
N HIS A 165 11.37 -5.70 7.11
CA HIS A 165 10.97 -4.38 6.68
C HIS A 165 11.25 -3.38 7.78
N SER A 166 11.83 -2.22 7.44
CA SER A 166 12.12 -1.13 8.38
C SER A 166 11.78 0.22 7.74
N LEU A 167 11.18 1.11 8.53
CA LEU A 167 10.90 2.49 8.17
C LEU A 167 12.23 3.25 8.12
N ARG A 168 12.59 3.74 6.94
CA ARG A 168 13.76 4.60 6.79
C ARG A 168 13.59 5.85 7.66
N SER A 169 14.51 6.06 8.59
CA SER A 169 14.70 7.34 9.25
C SER A 169 16.19 7.51 9.53
N GLY A 170 16.64 8.76 9.71
CA GLY A 170 17.93 9.08 10.31
C GLY A 170 18.07 8.61 11.76
N TYR A 171 17.57 7.41 12.06
CA TYR A 171 17.75 6.59 13.25
C TYR A 171 18.60 5.34 12.93
N GLU A 172 18.90 5.03 11.66
CA GLU A 172 19.60 3.79 11.27
C GLU A 172 21.14 3.88 11.31
N ASP A 173 21.75 5.02 11.69
CA ASP A 173 23.22 5.13 11.90
C ASP A 173 23.70 4.59 13.27
N VAL A 174 22.83 3.94 14.07
CA VAL A 174 23.21 3.39 15.40
C VAL A 174 22.57 2.02 15.69
N ILE A 175 22.42 1.16 14.69
CA ILE A 175 22.14 -0.26 14.94
C ILE A 175 23.27 -1.09 14.34
N GLU A 176 24.42 -1.02 15.02
CA GLU A 176 25.48 -2.02 14.94
C GLU A 176 24.93 -3.40 15.34
N GLU A 177 25.63 -4.43 14.88
CA GLU A 177 25.31 -5.87 14.78
C GLU A 177 24.77 -6.60 16.04
N GLU A 178 24.43 -5.90 17.13
CA GLU A 178 24.11 -6.45 18.45
C GLU A 178 22.64 -6.84 18.70
N TYR A 179 21.71 -6.54 17.79
CA TYR A 179 20.30 -6.99 17.90
C TYR A 179 19.95 -8.21 17.04
N GLN A 180 20.94 -9.05 16.72
CA GLN A 180 20.73 -10.42 16.25
C GLN A 180 20.40 -11.34 17.42
N GLY A 181 19.20 -11.18 18.00
CA GLY A 181 18.60 -12.24 18.80
C GLY A 181 18.11 -13.36 17.88
N GLU A 182 18.78 -14.51 17.92
CA GLU A 182 18.38 -15.73 17.20
C GLU A 182 16.91 -16.06 17.50
N VAL A 183 16.07 -16.08 16.46
CA VAL A 183 14.75 -16.74 16.53
C VAL A 183 14.89 -18.11 15.86
N SER A 184 15.17 -19.12 16.68
CA SER A 184 15.04 -20.52 16.32
C SER A 184 13.57 -20.88 16.09
N ILE A 185 13.22 -21.27 14.86
CA ILE A 185 11.94 -21.91 14.53
C ILE A 185 12.17 -23.41 14.53
N GLU A 186 11.98 -24.08 15.66
CA GLU A 186 11.86 -25.54 15.71
C GLU A 186 10.37 -25.93 15.76
N GLY A 187 9.91 -26.69 14.75
CA GLY A 187 8.70 -27.51 14.84
C GLY A 187 7.63 -27.26 13.77
N PRO A 188 7.05 -28.32 13.13
CA PRO A 188 6.00 -28.21 12.09
C PRO A 188 4.62 -27.75 12.61
N THR A 189 4.54 -27.26 13.84
CA THR A 189 3.30 -26.85 14.53
C THR A 189 3.38 -25.44 15.13
N ALA A 190 4.45 -24.69 14.87
CA ALA A 190 4.64 -23.34 15.41
C ALA A 190 3.82 -22.30 14.63
N LYS A 191 2.86 -21.66 15.31
CA LYS A 191 2.19 -20.44 14.82
C LYS A 191 3.24 -19.37 14.51
N PRO A 192 3.15 -18.62 13.40
CA PRO A 192 4.10 -17.54 13.11
C PRO A 192 4.05 -16.49 14.23
N PHE A 193 5.08 -16.46 15.07
CA PHE A 193 5.24 -15.45 16.12
C PHE A 193 6.09 -14.30 15.56
N VAL A 194 5.51 -13.10 15.53
CA VAL A 194 6.16 -11.85 15.11
C VAL A 194 6.11 -10.89 16.31
N ALA A 195 7.21 -10.73 17.05
CA ALA A 195 7.36 -9.66 18.05
C ALA A 195 8.84 -9.48 18.47
N PRO A 196 9.26 -8.28 18.89
CA PRO A 196 8.75 -6.95 18.54
C PRO A 196 9.88 -5.99 18.13
N GLU A 197 9.70 -5.26 17.03
CA GLU A 197 10.42 -4.02 16.81
C GLU A 197 9.41 -2.88 17.00
N ASP A 198 9.83 -1.80 17.66
CA ASP A 198 9.15 -0.60 18.19
C ASP A 198 8.11 0.14 17.27
N GLY A 199 7.60 -0.52 16.24
CA GLY A 199 6.75 0.05 15.21
C GLY A 199 7.55 0.64 14.05
N THR A 200 8.88 0.58 14.08
CA THR A 200 9.74 1.00 12.97
C THR A 200 10.21 -0.17 12.12
N ALA A 201 10.17 -1.41 12.60
CA ALA A 201 10.53 -2.56 11.80
C ALA A 201 9.69 -3.81 12.13
N THR A 202 9.62 -4.78 11.20
CA THR A 202 8.87 -6.04 11.34
C THR A 202 9.40 -7.08 10.35
N VAL A 203 9.23 -8.37 10.67
CA VAL A 203 9.51 -9.49 9.77
C VAL A 203 8.21 -10.11 9.26
N HIS A 204 8.09 -10.27 7.95
CA HIS A 204 6.97 -10.93 7.29
C HIS A 204 7.44 -12.08 6.41
N GLN A 205 6.54 -12.98 6.01
CA GLN A 205 6.84 -13.92 4.93
C GLN A 205 7.06 -13.12 3.63
N LEU A 206 8.01 -13.56 2.81
CA LEU A 206 8.33 -12.88 1.56
C LEU A 206 7.22 -13.02 0.53
N ILE A 207 6.42 -14.08 0.60
CA ILE A 207 5.24 -14.28 -0.23
C ILE A 207 3.99 -14.03 0.61
N ALA A 208 3.18 -13.07 0.16
CA ALA A 208 1.84 -12.86 0.65
C ALA A 208 0.80 -13.58 -0.22
N ARG A 209 -0.32 -13.96 0.37
CA ARG A 209 -1.52 -14.48 -0.31
C ARG A 209 -2.69 -13.57 -0.05
N ASN A 210 -3.37 -13.12 -1.11
CA ASN A 210 -4.61 -12.37 -0.97
C ASN A 210 -5.73 -13.33 -0.52
N PRO A 211 -6.37 -13.07 0.64
CA PRO A 211 -7.41 -13.96 1.15
C PRO A 211 -8.67 -14.00 0.28
N ARG A 212 -8.98 -12.93 -0.47
CA ARG A 212 -10.16 -12.85 -1.35
C ARG A 212 -9.94 -13.57 -2.69
N THR A 213 -8.75 -13.42 -3.28
CA THR A 213 -8.49 -13.90 -4.65
C THR A 213 -7.62 -15.15 -4.71
N GLY A 214 -6.95 -15.50 -3.61
CA GLY A 214 -5.95 -16.58 -3.56
C GLY A 214 -4.66 -16.28 -4.33
N ARG A 215 -4.56 -15.12 -5.01
CA ARG A 215 -3.36 -14.70 -5.74
C ARG A 215 -2.21 -14.45 -4.78
N ARG A 216 -0.99 -14.69 -5.26
CA ARG A 216 0.24 -14.59 -4.47
C ARG A 216 1.12 -13.47 -5.01
N ALA A 217 1.68 -12.67 -4.11
CA ALA A 217 2.56 -11.55 -4.45
C ALA A 217 3.86 -11.63 -3.66
N VAL A 218 4.94 -11.14 -4.26
CA VAL A 218 6.17 -10.87 -3.51
C VAL A 218 5.92 -9.64 -2.63
N TYR A 219 5.87 -9.84 -1.32
CA TYR A 219 5.69 -8.77 -0.34
C TYR A 219 7.03 -8.14 0.02
N ALA A 220 7.64 -7.47 -0.96
CA ALA A 220 8.89 -6.74 -0.79
C ALA A 220 8.87 -5.47 -1.62
N ASN A 221 9.58 -4.45 -1.14
CA ASN A 221 9.68 -3.16 -1.80
C ASN A 221 11.02 -2.45 -1.48
N PRO A 222 11.57 -1.66 -2.43
CA PRO A 222 12.84 -0.96 -2.27
C PRO A 222 12.93 -0.04 -1.06
N LEU A 223 11.84 0.66 -0.72
CA LEU A 223 11.88 1.69 0.33
C LEU A 223 12.08 1.09 1.74
N ASN A 224 11.35 0.01 2.04
CA ASN A 224 11.27 -0.52 3.40
C ASN A 224 11.96 -1.87 3.58
N THR A 225 12.13 -2.69 2.54
CA THR A 225 12.62 -4.07 2.70
C THR A 225 14.14 -4.11 2.75
N LYS A 226 14.71 -4.60 3.85
CA LYS A 226 16.15 -4.52 4.14
C LYS A 226 16.89 -5.83 3.88
N ARG A 227 16.29 -6.97 4.25
CA ARG A 227 16.99 -8.26 4.29
C ARG A 227 16.02 -9.43 4.21
N ILE A 228 16.39 -10.47 3.45
CA ILE A 228 15.78 -11.80 3.51
C ILE A 228 16.52 -12.62 4.58
N LEU A 229 15.86 -13.13 5.61
CA LEU A 229 16.56 -13.66 6.79
C LEU A 229 17.25 -15.00 6.57
N GLU A 230 16.77 -15.80 5.62
CA GLU A 230 17.25 -17.17 5.36
C GLU A 230 18.46 -17.24 4.42
N LEU A 231 18.94 -16.09 3.93
CA LEU A 231 20.08 -15.99 3.03
C LEU A 231 21.27 -15.33 3.74
N ASP A 232 22.48 -15.38 3.20
CA ASP A 232 23.57 -14.46 3.59
C ASP A 232 23.35 -13.06 2.97
N VAL A 233 24.13 -12.05 3.42
CA VAL A 233 23.91 -10.64 3.06
C VAL A 233 24.01 -10.43 1.55
N THR A 234 24.98 -11.07 0.91
CA THR A 234 25.21 -10.95 -0.53
C THR A 234 24.07 -11.61 -1.30
N SER A 235 23.74 -12.86 -0.96
CA SER A 235 22.63 -13.59 -1.60
C SER A 235 21.29 -12.88 -1.43
N SER A 236 21.00 -12.30 -0.26
CA SER A 236 19.77 -11.53 -0.07
C SER A 236 19.76 -10.27 -0.89
N LYS A 237 20.87 -9.55 -1.02
CA LYS A 237 20.94 -8.35 -1.83
C LYS A 237 20.66 -8.68 -3.29
N GLU A 238 21.25 -9.76 -3.80
CA GLU A 238 21.05 -10.22 -5.18
C GLU A 238 19.59 -10.59 -5.45
N VAL A 239 18.96 -11.37 -4.57
CA VAL A 239 17.54 -11.75 -4.71
C VAL A 239 16.64 -10.51 -4.61
N LEU A 240 16.84 -9.65 -3.62
CA LEU A 240 16.04 -8.43 -3.48
C LEU A 240 16.21 -7.51 -4.69
N GLN A 241 17.40 -7.37 -5.26
CA GLN A 241 17.62 -6.57 -6.48
C GLN A 241 16.84 -7.13 -7.68
N GLN A 242 16.78 -8.46 -7.86
CA GLN A 242 15.96 -9.07 -8.91
C GLN A 242 14.46 -8.77 -8.70
N LEU A 243 13.98 -8.84 -7.47
CA LEU A 243 12.58 -8.55 -7.14
C LEU A 243 12.24 -7.05 -7.28
N PHE A 244 13.16 -6.17 -6.89
CA PHE A 244 13.03 -4.71 -6.99
C PHE A 244 13.18 -4.18 -8.41
N ALA A 245 13.61 -5.00 -9.37
CA ALA A 245 13.62 -4.63 -10.78
C ALA A 245 12.21 -4.68 -11.42
N LYS A 246 11.23 -5.34 -10.79
CA LYS A 246 9.86 -5.49 -11.31
C LYS A 246 9.00 -4.23 -11.20
N PRO A 247 8.98 -3.50 -10.07
CA PRO A 247 8.24 -2.24 -9.97
C PRO A 247 8.65 -1.22 -11.04
N GLY A 248 7.67 -0.74 -11.79
CA GLY A 248 7.85 0.21 -12.89
C GLY A 248 7.96 -0.39 -14.29
N GLU A 249 7.98 -1.71 -14.46
CA GLU A 249 7.82 -2.35 -15.78
C GLU A 249 6.49 -1.88 -16.42
N PRO A 250 6.49 -1.32 -17.65
CA PRO A 250 5.28 -0.73 -18.27
C PRO A 250 4.09 -1.70 -18.38
N GLU A 251 4.36 -2.97 -18.64
CA GLU A 251 3.39 -4.06 -18.74
C GLU A 251 2.73 -4.43 -17.40
N LEU A 252 3.27 -3.97 -16.28
CA LEU A 252 2.74 -4.21 -14.93
C LEU A 252 2.23 -2.93 -14.25
N THR A 253 2.48 -1.76 -14.85
CA THR A 253 2.40 -0.48 -14.14
C THR A 253 1.32 0.44 -14.68
N TYR A 254 0.49 0.97 -13.78
CA TYR A 254 -0.42 2.08 -14.05
C TYR A 254 0.15 3.37 -13.46
N ALA A 255 0.19 4.44 -14.27
CA ALA A 255 0.54 5.78 -13.81
C ALA A 255 -0.74 6.63 -13.72
N HIS A 256 -1.19 6.91 -12.49
CA HIS A 256 -2.37 7.72 -12.28
C HIS A 256 -2.07 9.21 -12.45
N GLU A 257 -2.63 9.79 -13.50
CA GLU A 257 -2.72 11.23 -13.70
C GLU A 257 -3.95 11.78 -12.96
N TRP A 258 -3.67 12.52 -11.90
CA TRP A 258 -4.67 13.07 -10.98
C TRP A 258 -5.55 14.12 -11.66
N LEU A 259 -6.86 14.01 -11.47
CA LEU A 259 -7.81 15.10 -11.72
C LEU A 259 -8.38 15.63 -10.39
N PRO A 260 -8.81 16.91 -10.34
CA PRO A 260 -9.47 17.45 -9.16
C PRO A 260 -10.68 16.60 -8.74
N GLY A 261 -10.71 16.23 -7.45
CA GLY A 261 -11.77 15.40 -6.88
C GLY A 261 -11.59 13.90 -7.05
N ASP A 262 -10.56 13.42 -7.78
CA ASP A 262 -10.28 11.98 -7.88
C ASP A 262 -10.06 11.38 -6.48
N ILE A 263 -10.66 10.21 -6.26
CA ILE A 263 -10.33 9.31 -5.15
C ILE A 263 -9.77 8.02 -5.74
N VAL A 264 -8.57 7.64 -5.32
CA VAL A 264 -7.93 6.39 -5.74
C VAL A 264 -7.98 5.41 -4.58
N MET A 265 -8.48 4.20 -4.85
CA MET A 265 -8.47 3.05 -3.95
C MET A 265 -7.58 1.96 -4.55
N TRP A 266 -6.76 1.30 -3.75
CA TRP A 266 -5.89 0.22 -4.25
C TRP A 266 -5.68 -0.92 -3.25
N ASP A 267 -5.40 -2.10 -3.79
CA ASP A 267 -4.95 -3.28 -3.06
C ASP A 267 -3.50 -3.08 -2.57
N GLN A 268 -3.30 -3.01 -1.26
CA GLN A 268 -1.97 -2.81 -0.67
C GLN A 268 -1.14 -4.11 -0.59
N LEU A 269 -1.77 -5.27 -0.68
CA LEU A 269 -1.05 -6.55 -0.63
C LEU A 269 -0.47 -6.89 -2.00
N GLY A 270 -1.27 -6.65 -3.04
CA GLY A 270 -0.98 -6.97 -4.43
C GLY A 270 -0.26 -5.91 -5.23
N THR A 271 -0.02 -4.74 -4.65
CA THR A 271 0.63 -3.64 -5.34
C THR A 271 1.72 -3.01 -4.51
N VAL A 272 2.72 -2.48 -5.19
CA VAL A 272 3.58 -1.42 -4.66
C VAL A 272 3.30 -0.15 -5.44
N HIS A 273 3.49 0.99 -4.79
CA HIS A 273 3.27 2.29 -5.39
C HIS A 273 4.45 3.24 -5.16
N ALA A 274 4.58 4.22 -6.05
CA ALA A 274 5.57 5.27 -6.01
C ALA A 274 4.94 6.61 -6.40
N LYS A 275 5.63 7.71 -6.12
CA LYS A 275 5.15 9.05 -6.49
C LYS A 275 6.20 9.76 -7.32
N ARG A 276 5.83 10.19 -8.52
CA ARG A 276 6.66 11.06 -9.36
C ARG A 276 6.91 12.41 -8.69
N ALA A 277 8.05 13.03 -9.01
CA ALA A 277 8.32 14.39 -8.61
C ALA A 277 7.35 15.38 -9.26
N PHE A 278 7.20 16.55 -8.67
CA PHE A 278 6.48 17.70 -9.23
C PHE A 278 7.20 19.00 -8.85
N ASP A 279 6.74 20.13 -9.39
CA ASP A 279 7.32 21.42 -9.04
C ASP A 279 7.18 21.69 -7.53
N PRO A 280 8.29 21.84 -6.77
CA PRO A 280 8.24 22.06 -5.33
C PRO A 280 7.59 23.39 -4.93
N THR A 281 7.45 24.34 -5.86
CA THR A 281 6.78 25.63 -5.64
C THR A 281 5.26 25.54 -5.79
N GLU A 282 4.75 24.48 -6.42
CA GLU A 282 3.32 24.23 -6.58
C GLU A 282 2.76 23.42 -5.41
N ARG A 283 1.52 23.72 -5.03
CA ARG A 283 0.88 23.11 -3.86
C ARG A 283 0.25 21.78 -4.23
N ARG A 284 0.41 20.78 -3.36
CA ARG A 284 -0.29 19.50 -3.42
C ARG A 284 -0.78 19.11 -2.04
N LEU A 285 -2.02 18.64 -1.97
CA LEU A 285 -2.64 18.11 -0.76
C LEU A 285 -3.54 16.93 -1.14
N LEU A 286 -3.25 15.77 -0.58
CA LEU A 286 -4.14 14.61 -0.61
C LEU A 286 -4.52 14.19 0.81
N ARG A 287 -5.73 13.64 0.99
CA ARG A 287 -6.12 12.92 2.20
C ARG A 287 -5.85 11.44 2.00
N LYS A 288 -5.06 10.82 2.87
CA LYS A 288 -4.73 9.39 2.83
C LYS A 288 -5.42 8.65 3.96
N VAL A 289 -6.09 7.56 3.62
CA VAL A 289 -6.67 6.60 4.57
C VAL A 289 -6.14 5.21 4.21
N VAL A 290 -5.82 4.41 5.22
CA VAL A 290 -5.32 3.04 5.01
C VAL A 290 -6.12 2.12 5.92
N THR A 291 -6.71 1.06 5.38
CA THR A 291 -7.29 -0.03 6.19
C THR A 291 -6.23 -1.09 6.45
N ILE A 292 -6.40 -1.88 7.50
CA ILE A 292 -5.51 -3.00 7.85
C ILE A 292 -6.28 -4.32 7.89
N PHE A 293 -5.56 -5.43 7.83
CA PHE A 293 -6.13 -6.75 8.15
C PHE A 293 -6.42 -6.86 9.65
N ASP A 294 -7.61 -7.39 9.99
CA ASP A 294 -8.01 -7.61 11.39
C ASP A 294 -7.16 -8.70 12.03
N ASP A 295 -7.00 -9.83 11.32
CA ASP A 295 -6.06 -10.89 11.66
C ASP A 295 -4.70 -10.64 10.98
N PRO A 296 -3.62 -10.37 11.74
CA PRO A 296 -2.28 -10.20 11.17
C PRO A 296 -1.75 -11.44 10.43
N ALA A 297 -2.31 -12.63 10.68
CA ALA A 297 -1.91 -13.87 10.02
C ALA A 297 -2.54 -14.07 8.64
N GLU A 298 -3.67 -13.39 8.36
CA GLU A 298 -4.50 -13.60 7.16
C GLU A 298 -3.70 -13.57 5.84
N PRO A 299 -2.77 -12.61 5.62
CA PRO A 299 -2.00 -12.56 4.38
C PRO A 299 -0.89 -13.61 4.26
N TRP A 300 -0.56 -14.33 5.35
CA TRP A 300 0.61 -15.20 5.44
C TRP A 300 0.27 -16.70 5.49
N HIS A 301 -1.00 -17.07 5.32
CA HIS A 301 -1.41 -18.48 5.32
C HIS A 301 -0.99 -19.20 4.02
N PRO A 302 -0.29 -20.34 4.12
CA PRO A 302 0.23 -21.05 2.94
C PRO A 302 -0.85 -21.78 2.10
N GLU A 303 -2.00 -22.15 2.68
CA GLU A 303 -3.06 -22.94 2.04
C GLU A 303 -4.47 -22.55 2.56
N ASP A 304 -5.48 -22.87 1.76
CA ASP A 304 -6.89 -22.49 1.96
C ASP A 304 -7.41 -22.89 3.35
N ALA A 305 -7.73 -21.89 4.17
CA ALA A 305 -8.66 -22.10 5.27
C ALA A 305 -10.04 -22.36 4.64
N ALA A 306 -10.37 -23.65 4.51
CA ALA A 306 -11.53 -24.29 3.88
C ALA A 306 -11.38 -24.65 2.39
#